data_AF-A0A9Q3QAY1-F1
#
_entry.id   AF-A0A9Q3QAY1-F1
#
_cell.length_a   1.000
_cell.length_b   1.000
_cell.length_c   1.000
_cell.angle_alpha   90.00
_cell.angle_beta   90.00
_cell.angle_gamma   90.00
#
_symmetry.space_group_name_H-M   'P 1'
#
loop_
_entity.id
_entity.type
_entity.pdbx_description
1 polymer ?
#
loop_
_entity_poly.entity_id
_entity_poly.type
_entity_poly.pdbx_seq_one_letter_code
_entity_poly.pdbx_strand_id
1 'polypeptide(L)'
;MGIALDVFPTEPSRNGPYFDAHINPWTERFLKLPNTILTSHIRGSTEEAQKVIGDEVAMAITCYLTIGSTVSAINFSKVSLQTALEPGRIRLCHVHHNQRGVLKLINSIVEDYNVEKKN
;
A
#
# COMPACT_ATOMS: atom_id res chain seq x y z
N MET A 1 -3.55 -19.92 -33.90
CA MET A 1 -3.04 -19.52 -32.57
C MET A 1 -3.61 -18.14 -32.26
N GLY A 2 -4.03 -17.89 -31.02
CA GLY A 2 -4.62 -16.62 -30.59
C GLY A 2 -3.86 -16.02 -29.40
N ILE A 3 -4.19 -14.80 -29.01
CA ILE A 3 -3.54 -14.07 -27.89
C ILE A 3 -4.59 -13.29 -27.08
N ALA A 4 -4.38 -13.23 -25.77
CA ALA A 4 -5.16 -12.38 -24.87
C ALA A 4 -4.21 -11.59 -23.96
N LEU A 5 -4.27 -10.25 -24.00
CA LEU A 5 -3.42 -9.35 -23.22
C LEU A 5 -4.28 -8.35 -22.46
N ASP A 6 -3.91 -8.09 -21.20
CA ASP A 6 -4.59 -7.10 -20.34
C ASP A 6 -3.68 -5.94 -19.93
N VAL A 7 -2.37 -6.12 -20.01
CA VAL A 7 -1.39 -5.11 -19.57
C VAL A 7 -0.40 -4.82 -20.69
N PHE A 8 0.02 -3.56 -20.81
CA PHE A 8 0.88 -3.08 -21.89
C PHE A 8 2.06 -2.27 -21.34
N PRO A 9 3.21 -2.17 -22.06
CA PRO A 9 4.36 -1.40 -21.60
C PRO A 9 4.05 0.07 -21.35
N THR A 10 3.26 0.67 -22.24
CA THR A 10 2.68 2.01 -22.07
C THR A 10 1.18 1.92 -22.21
N GLU A 11 0.45 2.45 -21.24
CA GLU A 11 -1.01 2.43 -21.19
C GLU A 11 -1.57 3.85 -21.33
N PRO A 12 -2.74 4.03 -21.97
CA PRO A 12 -3.42 5.31 -21.99
C PRO A 12 -3.70 5.81 -20.57
N SER A 13 -3.50 7.10 -20.33
CA SER A 13 -3.76 7.72 -19.02
C SER A 13 -5.25 7.90 -18.68
N ARG A 14 -6.15 7.69 -19.65
CA ARG A 14 -7.60 7.85 -19.51
C ARG A 14 -8.35 6.98 -20.51
N ASN A 15 -9.61 6.70 -20.19
CA ASN A 15 -10.52 5.97 -21.06
C ASN A 15 -10.79 6.75 -22.35
N GLY A 16 -10.89 6.03 -23.48
CA GLY A 16 -11.19 6.60 -24.79
C GLY A 16 -10.35 5.99 -25.91
N PRO A 17 -10.35 6.58 -27.11
CA PRO A 17 -9.66 6.06 -28.29
C PRO A 17 -8.16 6.36 -28.27
N TYR A 18 -7.53 6.37 -27.10
CA TYR A 18 -6.12 6.74 -26.90
C TYR A 18 -5.18 5.54 -26.96
N PHE A 19 -5.71 4.34 -27.22
CA PHE A 19 -4.92 3.14 -27.44
C PHE A 19 -4.57 3.01 -28.94
N ASP A 20 -3.55 3.76 -29.37
CA ASP A 20 -3.13 3.89 -30.77
C ASP A 20 -1.63 3.62 -30.98
N ALA A 21 -1.13 3.85 -32.20
CA ALA A 21 0.29 3.67 -32.55
C ALA A 21 1.25 4.62 -31.82
N HIS A 22 0.77 5.75 -31.28
CA HIS A 22 1.63 6.70 -30.59
C HIS A 22 2.10 6.19 -29.22
N ILE A 23 1.28 5.38 -28.54
CA ILE A 23 1.62 4.83 -27.21
C ILE A 23 2.48 3.56 -27.28
N ASN A 24 2.29 2.71 -28.29
CA ASN A 24 3.16 1.57 -28.56
C ASN A 24 3.23 1.35 -30.09
N PRO A 25 4.42 1.17 -30.70
CA PRO A 25 4.56 0.97 -32.15
C PRO A 25 3.80 -0.26 -32.69
N TRP A 26 3.50 -1.22 -31.83
CA TRP A 26 2.83 -2.48 -32.15
C TRP A 26 1.30 -2.42 -32.02
N THR A 27 0.75 -1.36 -31.43
CA THR A 27 -0.69 -1.26 -31.10
C THR A 27 -1.57 -1.51 -32.32
N GLU A 28 -1.32 -0.78 -33.42
CA GLU A 28 -2.09 -0.93 -34.65
C GLU A 28 -2.01 -2.34 -35.24
N ARG A 29 -0.85 -3.00 -35.11
CA ARG A 29 -0.67 -4.37 -35.58
C ARG A 29 -1.57 -5.31 -34.79
N PHE A 30 -1.55 -5.22 -33.46
CA PHE A 30 -2.34 -6.09 -32.59
C PHE A 30 -3.85 -5.86 -32.72
N LEU A 31 -4.29 -4.62 -32.93
CA LEU A 31 -5.69 -4.31 -33.22
C LEU A 31 -6.21 -4.95 -34.52
N LYS A 32 -5.34 -5.24 -35.48
CA LYS A 32 -5.68 -5.85 -36.77
C LYS A 32 -5.53 -7.38 -36.79
N LEU A 33 -5.00 -7.99 -35.73
CA LEU A 33 -4.80 -9.44 -35.70
C LEU A 33 -6.13 -10.18 -35.45
N PRO A 34 -6.46 -11.20 -36.26
CA PRO A 34 -7.59 -12.08 -35.94
C PRO A 34 -7.30 -12.88 -34.67
N ASN A 35 -8.34 -13.23 -33.90
CA ASN A 35 -8.24 -14.02 -32.66
C ASN A 35 -7.37 -13.38 -31.56
N THR A 36 -7.48 -12.05 -31.41
CA THR A 36 -6.77 -11.26 -30.40
C THR A 36 -7.77 -10.58 -29.48
N ILE A 37 -7.63 -10.79 -28.17
CA ILE A 37 -8.41 -10.09 -27.13
C ILE A 37 -7.48 -9.14 -26.39
N LEU A 38 -7.81 -7.85 -26.39
CA LEU A 38 -7.08 -6.82 -25.66
C LEU A 38 -8.02 -6.19 -24.64
N THR A 39 -7.65 -6.20 -23.37
CA THR A 39 -8.40 -5.56 -22.28
C THR A 39 -7.52 -4.49 -21.62
N SER A 40 -8.14 -3.42 -21.10
CA SER A 40 -7.43 -2.23 -20.62
C SER A 40 -7.10 -2.30 -19.13
N HIS A 41 -6.26 -3.26 -18.73
CA HIS A 41 -5.83 -3.45 -17.34
C HIS A 41 -7.00 -3.58 -16.35
N ILE A 42 -8.03 -4.33 -16.76
CA ILE A 42 -9.28 -4.47 -16.00
C ILE A 42 -9.44 -5.83 -15.34
N ARG A 43 -8.46 -6.73 -15.43
CA ARG A 43 -8.56 -8.08 -14.85
C ARG A 43 -8.89 -8.07 -13.36
N GLY A 44 -8.40 -7.08 -12.62
CA GLY A 44 -8.67 -6.92 -11.19
C GLY A 44 -9.79 -5.92 -10.86
N SER A 45 -10.45 -5.34 -11.85
CA SER A 45 -11.45 -4.28 -11.67
C SER A 45 -12.85 -4.84 -11.46
N THR A 46 -13.01 -5.79 -10.54
CA THR A 46 -14.31 -6.37 -10.18
C THR A 46 -14.83 -5.79 -8.86
N GLU A 47 -16.14 -5.85 -8.63
CA GLU A 47 -16.73 -5.38 -7.37
C GLU A 47 -16.22 -6.18 -6.16
N GLU A 48 -15.98 -7.47 -6.34
CA GLU A 48 -15.42 -8.34 -5.29
C GLU A 48 -13.99 -7.94 -4.94
N ALA A 49 -13.16 -7.62 -5.94
CA ALA A 49 -11.81 -7.15 -5.73
C ALA A 49 -11.80 -5.79 -5.01
N GLN A 50 -12.66 -4.85 -5.42
CA GLN A 50 -12.80 -3.56 -4.74
C GLN A 50 -13.25 -3.70 -3.29
N LYS A 51 -14.15 -4.64 -2.99
CA LYS A 51 -14.56 -4.95 -1.61
C LYS A 51 -13.39 -5.45 -0.77
N VAL A 52 -12.63 -6.42 -1.28
CA VAL A 52 -11.46 -6.98 -0.57
C VAL A 52 -10.40 -5.89 -0.34
N ILE A 53 -10.10 -5.07 -1.35
CA ILE A 53 -9.17 -3.95 -1.22
C ILE A 53 -9.66 -2.96 -0.15
N GLY A 54 -10.95 -2.64 -0.15
CA GLY A 54 -11.57 -1.78 0.86
C GLY A 54 -11.36 -2.32 2.28
N ASP A 55 -11.64 -3.61 2.49
CA ASP A 55 -11.48 -4.28 3.78
C ASP A 55 -9.99 -4.31 4.22
N GLU A 56 -9.06 -4.62 3.31
CA GLU A 56 -7.62 -4.65 3.59
C GLU A 56 -7.06 -3.30 3.99
N VAL A 57 -7.41 -2.24 3.25
CA VAL A 57 -6.95 -0.87 3.55
C VAL A 57 -7.59 -0.36 4.84
N ALA A 58 -8.88 -0.61 5.07
CA ALA A 58 -9.55 -0.25 6.32
C ALA A 58 -8.91 -0.95 7.52
N MET A 59 -8.56 -2.23 7.38
CA MET A 59 -7.86 -2.99 8.42
C MET A 59 -6.47 -2.41 8.69
N ALA A 60 -5.69 -2.10 7.64
CA ALA A 60 -4.37 -1.48 7.77
C ALA A 60 -4.42 -0.16 8.55
N ILE A 61 -5.38 0.72 8.21
CA ILE A 61 -5.58 2.00 8.91
C ILE A 61 -6.01 1.76 10.36
N THR A 62 -6.95 0.84 10.58
CA THR A 62 -7.42 0.50 11.94
C THR A 62 -6.28 -0.02 12.80
N CYS A 63 -5.45 -0.92 12.30
CA CYS A 63 -4.28 -1.42 13.01
C CYS A 63 -3.25 -0.31 13.30
N TYR A 64 -3.04 0.62 12.37
CA TYR A 64 -2.16 1.75 12.63
C TYR A 64 -2.70 2.64 13.76
N LEU A 65 -3.98 2.98 13.74
CA LEU A 65 -4.59 3.87 14.74
C LEU A 65 -4.74 3.23 16.12
N THR A 66 -5.04 1.93 16.18
CA THR A 66 -5.33 1.23 17.44
C THR A 66 -4.07 0.73 18.13
N ILE A 67 -3.11 0.18 17.36
CA ILE A 67 -1.95 -0.52 17.91
C ILE A 67 -0.62 0.00 17.36
N GLY A 68 -0.62 1.01 16.48
CA GLY A 68 0.60 1.55 15.89
C GLY A 68 1.28 0.63 14.89
N SER A 69 0.56 -0.38 14.38
CA SER A 69 1.14 -1.35 13.44
C SER A 69 1.30 -0.75 12.05
N THR A 70 2.45 -1.02 11.43
CA THR A 70 2.84 -0.53 10.11
C THR A 70 3.26 -1.67 9.18
N VAL A 71 2.91 -2.91 9.51
CA VAL A 71 3.29 -4.11 8.74
C VAL A 71 2.80 -4.06 7.28
N SER A 72 1.62 -3.49 7.05
CA SER A 72 1.02 -3.32 5.72
C SER A 72 1.53 -2.09 4.96
N ALA A 73 2.36 -1.25 5.58
CA ALA A 73 2.90 -0.07 4.92
C ALA A 73 3.96 -0.45 3.88
N ILE A 74 3.87 0.14 2.68
CA ILE A 74 4.78 -0.12 1.56
C ILE A 74 6.03 0.78 1.58
N ASN A 75 5.98 1.90 2.30
CA ASN A 75 6.99 2.95 2.32
C ASN A 75 7.47 3.29 3.74
N PHE A 76 7.21 2.43 4.72
CA PHE A 76 7.51 2.69 6.13
C PHE A 76 8.15 1.49 6.80
N SER A 77 8.91 1.74 7.88
CA SER A 77 9.51 0.67 8.68
C SER A 77 8.41 -0.23 9.23
N LYS A 78 8.54 -1.55 9.01
CA LYS A 78 7.55 -2.52 9.47
C LYS A 78 7.66 -2.73 10.98
N VAL A 79 6.71 -2.17 11.72
CA VAL A 79 6.60 -2.33 13.18
C VAL A 79 5.30 -3.04 13.51
N SER A 80 5.38 -4.07 14.35
CA SER A 80 4.23 -4.72 14.97
C SER A 80 4.53 -4.93 16.45
N LEU A 81 3.59 -4.55 17.31
CA LEU A 81 3.68 -4.72 18.75
C LEU A 81 2.43 -5.49 19.21
N GLN A 82 2.59 -6.35 20.22
CA GLN A 82 1.48 -7.16 20.75
C GLN A 82 0.23 -6.31 21.05
N THR A 83 -0.92 -6.89 20.74
CA THR A 83 -2.19 -6.20 20.44
C THR A 83 -3.05 -5.83 21.65
N ALA A 84 -2.70 -6.25 22.86
CA ALA A 84 -3.44 -5.87 24.06
C ALA A 84 -2.74 -4.73 24.80
N LEU A 85 -3.38 -3.56 24.84
CA LEU A 85 -3.08 -2.56 25.86
C LEU A 85 -3.79 -2.98 27.14
N GLU A 86 -3.02 -3.37 28.14
CA GLU A 86 -3.57 -3.59 29.47
C GLU A 86 -4.18 -2.29 30.00
N PRO A 87 -5.27 -2.37 30.79
CA PRO A 87 -5.84 -1.21 31.47
C PRO A 87 -4.77 -0.41 32.23
N GLY A 88 -4.81 0.92 32.09
CA GLY A 88 -3.81 1.82 32.70
C GLY A 88 -2.49 1.95 31.94
N ARG A 89 -2.32 1.31 30.78
CA ARG A 89 -1.14 1.47 29.91
C ARG A 89 -1.46 2.33 28.69
N ILE A 90 -0.50 3.17 28.29
CA ILE A 90 -0.59 4.03 27.11
C ILE A 90 0.44 3.57 26.09
N ARG A 91 0.10 3.66 24.80
CA ARG A 91 1.03 3.45 23.69
C ARG A 91 1.44 4.77 23.09
N LEU A 92 2.75 4.98 22.94
CA LEU A 92 3.31 6.11 22.21
C LEU A 92 4.00 5.61 20.94
N CYS A 93 3.62 6.16 19.79
CA CYS A 93 4.30 5.93 18.52
C CYS A 93 5.03 7.21 18.11
N HIS A 94 6.33 7.12 17.83
CA HIS A 94 7.16 8.27 17.48
C HIS A 94 7.95 8.02 16.19
N VAL A 95 7.67 8.83 15.18
CA VAL A 95 8.41 8.85 13.91
C VAL A 95 9.47 9.94 13.97
N HIS A 96 10.70 9.60 13.62
CA HIS A 96 11.84 10.53 13.66
C HIS A 96 12.79 10.30 12.48
N HIS A 97 13.59 11.32 12.17
CA HIS A 97 14.74 11.15 11.28
C HIS A 97 15.81 10.30 11.95
N ASN A 98 16.51 9.48 11.15
CA ASN A 98 17.60 8.63 11.65
C ASN A 98 18.83 9.47 12.06
N GLN A 99 18.80 9.96 13.30
CA GLN A 99 19.84 10.79 13.91
C GLN A 99 20.29 10.20 15.24
N ARG A 100 21.58 10.33 15.55
CA ARG A 100 22.15 9.80 16.80
C ARG A 100 21.53 10.50 18.02
N GLY A 101 21.22 9.73 19.06
CA GLY A 101 20.77 10.26 20.35
C GLY A 101 19.26 10.43 20.51
N VAL A 102 18.44 10.26 19.45
CA VAL A 102 16.97 10.43 19.53
C VAL A 102 16.35 9.47 20.56
N LEU A 103 16.75 8.19 20.58
CA LEU A 103 16.27 7.24 21.58
C LEU A 103 16.65 7.64 23.02
N LYS A 104 17.84 8.24 23.21
CA LYS A 104 18.27 8.72 24.53
C LYS A 104 17.41 9.90 24.99
N LEU A 105 17.10 10.82 24.08
CA LEU A 105 16.21 11.95 24.35
C LEU A 105 14.81 11.48 24.74
N ILE A 106 14.22 10.57 23.97
CA ILE A 106 12.90 9.99 24.26
C ILE A 106 12.91 9.33 25.64
N ASN A 107 13.96 8.55 25.95
CA ASN A 107 14.07 7.87 27.23
C ASN A 107 14.13 8.84 28.41
N SER A 108 14.89 9.93 28.29
CA SER A 108 15.01 10.98 29.32
C SER A 108 13.67 11.68 29.58
N ILE A 109 12.93 12.02 28.52
CA ILE A 109 11.62 12.69 28.66
C ILE A 109 10.65 11.79 29.43
N VAL A 110 10.60 10.49 29.11
CA VAL A 110 9.67 9.55 29.76
C VAL A 110 10.05 9.30 31.23
N GLU A 111 11.33 9.35 31.58
CA GLU A 111 11.83 9.21 32.95
C GLU A 111 11.34 10.35 33.86
N ASP A 112 11.27 11.58 33.35
CA ASP A 112 10.78 12.74 34.11
C ASP A 112 9.30 12.61 34.55
N TYR A 113 8.52 11.77 33.87
CA TYR A 113 7.10 11.51 34.19
C TYR A 113 6.88 10.24 35.03
N ASN A 114 7.94 9.60 35.53
CA ASN A 114 7.88 8.38 36.34
C ASN A 114 7.08 7.23 35.71
N VAL A 115 7.20 7.07 34.37
CA VAL A 115 6.49 6.04 33.60
C VAL A 115 7.36 4.79 33.44
N GLU A 116 6.85 3.63 33.87
CA GLU A 116 7.51 2.34 33.65
C GLU A 116 7.40 1.87 32.19
N LYS A 117 8.55 1.54 31.59
CA LYS A 117 8.65 1.06 30.21
C LYS A 117 8.52 -0.46 30.18
N LYS A 118 7.78 -1.01 29.20
CA LYS A 118 7.83 -2.47 28.94
C LYS A 118 9.02 -2.74 28.03
N ASN A 119 9.96 -3.58 28.48
CA ASN A 119 11.06 -4.11 27.66
C ASN A 119 10.53 -5.09 26.61
#